data_AF-A0A7X6FEG1-F1
#
_entry.id   AF-A0A7X6FEG1-F1
#
_cell.length_a   1.000
_cell.length_b   1.000
_cell.length_c   1.000
_cell.angle_alpha   90.00
_cell.angle_beta   90.00
_cell.angle_gamma   90.00
#
_symmetry.space_group_name_H-M   'P 1'
#
loop_
_entity.id
_entity.type
_entity.pdbx_description
1 polymer ?
#
loop_
_entity_poly.entity_id
_entity_poly.type
_entity_poly.pdbx_seq_one_letter_code
_entity_poly.pdbx_strand_id
1 'polypeptide(L)'
;MRFTIKLKLLLTFAVVIAMLVGTAIYSITTLGQVNNNWSDTLSGPAERLRLAQNLDIAVLQQLRQQKNMLSSGSVDETKNYIAKSDAARTTFDADFAKILDNTTDQDMPLWSQIKDLSANWRDADDRIRSMMLAGDSAGALHVSSTAARETSAKIDSALAQIFETERARLKQADQDAANDYANARSILIAIASAASIIALVSAIAIILSINRGINRAVNTVQTVAEGDLTEFAKITTRDEIGELLGHVNAMIERLRGVVADALSASDNVSSGSQQLSAGSEQLSQGATEQASSAEEASASMEEMAANIKQNADNAAQTEKIARQSARDAEVSGQAVDRAVNAMR
;
A
#
# COMPACT_ATOMS: atom_id res chain seq x y z
N MET A 1 -1.09 15.40 -15.54
CA MET A 1 -0.19 15.02 -14.43
C MET A 1 0.51 13.71 -14.77
N ARG A 2 1.81 13.57 -14.46
CA ARG A 2 2.52 12.27 -14.56
C ARG A 2 2.07 11.40 -13.38
N PHE A 3 1.49 10.23 -13.65
CA PHE A 3 1.14 9.25 -12.62
C PHE A 3 2.39 8.45 -12.24
N THR A 4 3.19 9.02 -11.34
CA THR A 4 4.36 8.35 -10.78
C THR A 4 3.96 7.11 -9.98
N ILE A 5 4.89 6.16 -9.84
CA ILE A 5 4.71 4.99 -8.97
C ILE A 5 4.40 5.44 -7.54
N LYS A 6 5.09 6.48 -7.06
CA LYS A 6 4.82 7.10 -5.75
C LYS A 6 3.39 7.58 -5.64
N LEU A 7 2.86 8.28 -6.65
CA LEU A 7 1.49 8.78 -6.65
C LEU A 7 0.46 7.63 -6.69
N LYS A 8 0.71 6.59 -7.50
CA LYS A 8 -0.14 5.39 -7.56
C LYS A 8 -0.21 4.72 -6.19
N LEU A 9 0.93 4.48 -5.54
CA LEU A 9 1.01 3.90 -4.21
C LEU A 9 0.27 4.78 -3.18
N LEU A 10 0.56 6.08 -3.15
CA LEU A 10 -0.07 7.01 -2.21
C LEU A 10 -1.59 7.04 -2.37
N LEU A 11 -2.11 7.09 -3.61
CA LEU A 11 -3.55 7.02 -3.87
C LEU A 11 -4.16 5.70 -3.40
N THR A 12 -3.51 4.56 -3.66
CA THR A 12 -4.02 3.26 -3.23
C THR A 12 -4.07 3.13 -1.71
N PHE A 13 -2.99 3.56 -1.01
CA PHE A 13 -2.97 3.57 0.45
C PHE A 13 -3.95 4.59 1.03
N ALA A 14 -4.07 5.78 0.45
CA ALA A 14 -5.01 6.79 0.90
C ALA A 14 -6.46 6.30 0.81
N VAL A 15 -6.83 5.61 -0.27
CA VAL A 15 -8.16 5.00 -0.43
C VAL A 15 -8.41 3.90 0.60
N VAL A 16 -7.43 3.01 0.84
CA VAL A 16 -7.55 1.95 1.86
C VAL A 16 -7.65 2.54 3.27
N ILE A 17 -6.82 3.54 3.60
CA ILE A 17 -6.85 4.23 4.89
C ILE A 17 -8.17 4.97 5.08
N ALA A 18 -8.67 5.68 4.06
CA ALA A 18 -9.96 6.36 4.11
C ALA A 18 -11.11 5.37 4.34
N MET A 19 -11.09 4.21 3.68
CA MET A 19 -12.06 3.14 3.95
C MET A 19 -11.92 2.59 5.38
N LEU A 20 -10.71 2.34 5.88
CA LEU A 20 -10.50 1.88 7.26
C LEU A 20 -11.03 2.89 8.29
N VAL A 21 -10.70 4.18 8.13
CA VAL A 21 -11.21 5.25 9.00
C VAL A 21 -12.74 5.32 8.90
N GLY A 22 -13.30 5.24 7.70
CA GLY A 22 -14.75 5.19 7.48
C GLY A 22 -15.41 4.02 8.20
N THR A 23 -14.83 2.82 8.13
CA THR A 23 -15.34 1.65 8.86
C THR A 23 -15.24 1.81 10.36
N ALA A 24 -14.16 2.39 10.88
CA ALA A 24 -13.98 2.61 12.30
C ALA A 24 -15.01 3.62 12.85
N ILE A 25 -15.20 4.74 12.14
CA ILE A 25 -16.22 5.73 12.50
C ILE A 25 -17.61 5.09 12.48
N TYR A 26 -17.96 4.40 11.39
CA TYR A 26 -19.25 3.72 11.26
C TYR A 26 -19.47 2.71 12.39
N SER A 27 -18.48 1.85 12.65
CA SER A 27 -18.54 0.85 13.73
C SER A 27 -18.74 1.49 15.10
N ILE A 28 -18.03 2.59 15.42
CA ILE A 28 -18.19 3.29 16.69
C ILE A 28 -19.59 3.90 16.80
N THR A 29 -20.09 4.53 15.73
CA THR A 29 -21.45 5.11 15.73
C THR A 29 -22.52 4.05 15.92
N THR A 30 -22.39 2.88 15.27
CA THR A 30 -23.36 1.79 15.42
C THR A 30 -23.28 1.14 16.80
N LEU A 31 -22.08 0.94 17.37
CA LEU A 31 -21.96 0.48 18.76
C LEU A 31 -22.62 1.45 19.74
N GLY A 32 -22.47 2.75 19.50
CA GLY A 32 -23.16 3.79 20.28
C GLY A 32 -24.69 3.70 20.16
N GLN A 33 -25.23 3.48 18.96
CA GLN A 33 -26.66 3.28 18.74
C GLN A 33 -27.19 2.03 19.45
N VAL A 34 -26.50 0.89 19.32
CA VAL A 34 -26.87 -0.35 20.01
C VAL A 34 -26.86 -0.15 21.52
N ASN A 35 -25.87 0.56 22.06
CA ASN A 35 -25.79 0.87 23.48
C ASN A 35 -26.95 1.78 23.94
N ASN A 36 -27.32 2.78 23.15
CA ASN A 36 -28.44 3.66 23.45
C ASN A 36 -29.79 2.91 23.39
N ASN A 37 -30.03 2.12 22.34
CA ASN A 37 -31.24 1.30 22.21
C ASN A 37 -31.39 0.32 23.40
N TRP A 38 -30.27 -0.26 23.86
CA TRP A 38 -30.25 -1.10 25.05
C TRP A 38 -30.65 -0.31 26.31
N SER A 39 -30.06 0.88 26.50
CA SER A 39 -30.42 1.78 27.60
C SER A 39 -31.89 2.19 27.58
N ASP A 40 -32.43 2.51 26.41
CA ASP A 40 -33.83 2.91 26.22
C ASP A 40 -34.78 1.73 26.48
N THR A 41 -34.39 0.51 26.13
CA THR A 41 -35.16 -0.70 26.43
C THR A 41 -35.23 -0.97 27.94
N LEU A 42 -34.10 -0.80 28.64
CA LEU A 42 -34.04 -0.96 30.10
C LEU A 42 -34.85 0.12 30.84
N SER A 43 -34.71 1.38 30.43
CA SER A 43 -35.36 2.52 31.09
C SER A 43 -36.82 2.73 30.67
N GLY A 44 -37.24 2.20 29.52
CA GLY A 44 -38.61 2.27 29.02
C GLY A 44 -39.43 1.02 29.31
N PRO A 45 -39.62 0.11 28.34
CA PRO A 45 -40.56 -1.01 28.48
C PRO A 45 -40.19 -2.01 29.59
N ALA A 46 -38.90 -2.23 29.87
CA ALA A 46 -38.49 -3.14 30.94
C ALA A 46 -38.87 -2.58 32.32
N GLU A 47 -38.62 -1.29 32.56
CA GLU A 47 -38.98 -0.63 33.81
C GLU A 47 -40.50 -0.53 34.00
N ARG A 48 -41.25 -0.21 32.94
CA ARG A 48 -42.72 -0.21 32.98
C ARG A 48 -43.30 -1.58 33.29
N LEU A 49 -42.75 -2.65 32.68
CA LEU A 49 -43.14 -4.02 33.01
C LEU A 49 -42.83 -4.35 34.47
N ARG A 50 -41.65 -3.98 34.97
CA ARG A 50 -41.24 -4.19 36.37
C ARG A 50 -42.17 -3.47 37.35
N LEU A 51 -42.50 -2.21 37.07
CA LEU A 51 -43.43 -1.42 37.89
C LEU A 51 -44.84 -2.01 37.88
N ALA A 52 -45.35 -2.41 36.71
CA ALA A 52 -46.64 -3.07 36.60
C ALA A 52 -46.67 -4.40 37.39
N GLN A 53 -45.58 -5.17 37.38
CA GLN A 53 -45.46 -6.42 38.15
C GLN A 53 -45.47 -6.16 39.65
N ASN A 54 -44.76 -5.13 40.10
CA ASN A 54 -44.82 -4.70 41.50
C ASN A 54 -46.23 -4.30 41.91
N LEU A 55 -46.95 -3.60 41.03
CA LEU A 55 -48.33 -3.18 41.27
C LEU A 55 -49.26 -4.39 41.43
N ASP A 56 -49.16 -5.37 40.53
CA ASP A 56 -49.91 -6.63 40.61
C ASP A 56 -49.62 -7.38 41.91
N ILE A 57 -48.35 -7.50 42.29
CA ILE A 57 -47.95 -8.09 43.58
C ILE A 57 -48.60 -7.34 44.76
N ALA A 58 -48.64 -6.01 44.72
CA ALA A 58 -49.27 -5.20 45.76
C ALA A 58 -50.79 -5.43 45.83
N VAL A 59 -51.48 -5.53 44.69
CA VAL A 59 -52.91 -5.87 44.61
C VAL A 59 -53.17 -7.26 45.17
N LEU A 60 -52.37 -8.26 44.78
CA LEU A 60 -52.48 -9.64 45.29
C LEU A 60 -52.21 -9.72 46.79
N GLN A 61 -51.29 -8.91 47.33
CA GLN A 61 -51.06 -8.83 48.77
C GLN A 61 -52.26 -8.23 49.50
N GLN A 62 -52.86 -7.14 48.99
CA GLN A 62 -54.08 -6.58 49.57
C GLN A 62 -55.22 -7.60 49.56
N LEU A 63 -55.45 -8.27 48.42
CA LEU A 63 -56.46 -9.32 48.30
C LEU A 63 -56.20 -10.46 49.30
N ARG A 64 -54.95 -10.92 49.40
CA ARG A 64 -54.55 -11.96 50.35
C ARG A 64 -54.85 -11.57 51.79
N GLN A 65 -54.48 -10.35 52.20
CA GLN A 65 -54.74 -9.89 53.56
C GLN A 65 -56.25 -9.71 53.82
N GLN A 66 -57.02 -9.25 52.84
CA GLN A 66 -58.49 -9.21 52.95
C GLN A 66 -59.06 -10.61 53.17
N LYS A 67 -58.59 -11.63 52.42
CA LYS A 67 -59.05 -13.02 52.61
C LYS A 67 -58.64 -13.58 53.96
N ASN A 68 -57.40 -13.35 54.39
CA ASN A 68 -56.93 -13.74 55.72
C ASN A 68 -57.73 -13.07 56.84
N MET A 69 -58.10 -11.81 56.66
CA MET A 69 -58.96 -11.05 57.57
C MET A 69 -60.35 -11.69 57.66
N LEU A 70 -60.97 -12.09 56.55
CA LEU A 70 -62.28 -12.77 56.58
C LEU A 70 -62.25 -14.12 57.31
N SER A 71 -61.08 -14.75 57.41
CA SER A 71 -60.86 -15.99 58.17
C SER A 71 -60.30 -15.78 59.57
N SER A 72 -60.17 -14.53 60.05
CA SER A 72 -59.59 -14.25 61.36
C SER A 72 -60.49 -14.75 62.49
N GLY A 73 -59.88 -15.25 63.56
CA GLY A 73 -60.61 -15.71 64.76
C GLY A 73 -60.78 -14.62 65.82
N SER A 74 -60.14 -13.46 65.65
CA SER A 74 -60.14 -12.38 66.64
C SER A 74 -59.99 -10.99 66.01
N VAL A 75 -60.42 -9.96 66.77
CA VAL A 75 -60.26 -8.55 66.38
C VAL A 75 -58.78 -8.16 66.27
N ASP A 76 -57.89 -8.73 67.10
CA ASP A 76 -56.46 -8.42 67.05
C ASP A 76 -55.79 -9.01 65.80
N GLU A 77 -56.19 -10.22 65.37
CA GLU A 77 -55.78 -10.78 64.07
C GLU A 77 -56.29 -9.93 62.90
N THR A 78 -57.56 -9.50 62.96
CA THR A 78 -58.15 -8.56 61.98
C THR A 78 -57.32 -7.29 61.86
N LYS A 79 -56.95 -6.66 62.97
CA LYS A 79 -56.10 -5.45 62.98
C LYS A 79 -54.71 -5.69 62.38
N ASN A 80 -54.11 -6.87 62.63
CA ASN A 80 -52.81 -7.23 62.04
C ASN A 80 -52.89 -7.37 60.52
N TYR A 81 -53.94 -8.02 60.00
CA TYR A 81 -54.15 -8.13 58.54
C TYR A 81 -54.46 -6.78 57.89
N ILE A 82 -55.22 -5.92 58.56
CA ILE A 82 -55.44 -4.52 58.17
C ILE A 82 -54.09 -3.80 58.01
N ALA A 83 -53.22 -3.84 59.02
CA ALA A 83 -51.93 -3.17 58.97
C ALA A 83 -51.03 -3.67 57.82
N LYS A 84 -50.99 -4.99 57.57
CA LYS A 84 -50.27 -5.57 56.43
C LYS A 84 -50.86 -5.14 55.09
N SER A 85 -52.19 -5.06 55.00
CA SER A 85 -52.86 -4.59 53.80
C SER A 85 -52.65 -3.09 53.58
N ASP A 86 -52.52 -2.28 54.63
CA ASP A 86 -52.23 -0.85 54.53
C ASP A 86 -50.82 -0.61 54.01
N ALA A 87 -49.84 -1.41 54.47
CA ALA A 87 -48.49 -1.38 53.90
C ALA A 87 -48.51 -1.69 52.38
N ALA A 88 -49.30 -2.69 51.95
CA ALA A 88 -49.47 -3.01 50.53
C ALA A 88 -50.20 -1.91 49.74
N ARG A 89 -51.16 -1.19 50.36
CA ARG A 89 -51.79 0.00 49.76
C ARG A 89 -50.77 1.12 49.56
N THR A 90 -49.91 1.38 50.54
CA THR A 90 -48.83 2.37 50.42
C THR A 90 -47.85 2.01 49.31
N THR A 91 -47.45 0.74 49.19
CA THR A 91 -46.59 0.28 48.09
C THR A 91 -47.28 0.47 46.73
N PHE A 92 -48.57 0.12 46.64
CA PHE A 92 -49.36 0.35 45.42
C PHE A 92 -49.36 1.83 45.04
N ASP A 93 -49.66 2.74 45.98
CA ASP A 93 -49.72 4.18 45.70
C ASP A 93 -48.36 4.74 45.23
N ALA A 94 -47.28 4.29 45.87
CA ALA A 94 -45.94 4.73 45.52
C ALA A 94 -45.50 4.26 44.13
N ASP A 95 -45.76 3.00 43.77
CA ASP A 95 -45.38 2.48 42.45
C ASP A 95 -46.36 2.96 41.36
N PHE A 96 -47.64 3.16 41.68
CA PHE A 96 -48.62 3.75 40.76
C PHE A 96 -48.28 5.20 40.40
N ALA A 97 -47.81 6.00 41.37
CA ALA A 97 -47.33 7.36 41.09
C ALA A 97 -46.15 7.35 40.10
N LYS A 98 -45.16 6.47 40.30
CA LYS A 98 -44.02 6.32 39.38
C LYS A 98 -44.45 5.89 37.98
N ILE A 99 -45.48 5.05 37.88
CA ILE A 99 -46.04 4.61 36.60
C ILE A 99 -46.65 5.81 35.88
N LEU A 100 -47.47 6.62 36.55
CA LEU A 100 -48.07 7.80 35.93
C LEU A 100 -47.02 8.82 35.45
N ASP A 101 -45.91 8.95 36.16
CA ASP A 101 -44.80 9.83 35.78
C ASP A 101 -44.01 9.31 34.54
N ASN A 102 -44.05 8.00 34.29
CA ASN A 102 -43.27 7.34 33.23
C ASN A 102 -44.13 6.64 32.16
N THR A 103 -45.45 6.89 32.13
CA THR A 103 -46.35 6.24 31.18
C THR A 103 -46.38 6.96 29.83
N THR A 104 -46.63 6.21 28.76
CA THR A 104 -46.91 6.78 27.45
C THR A 104 -48.39 7.10 27.29
N ASP A 105 -48.71 8.08 26.44
CA ASP A 105 -50.10 8.50 26.13
C ASP A 105 -51.01 7.33 25.73
N GLN A 106 -50.44 6.32 25.07
CA GLN A 106 -51.16 5.12 24.62
C GLN A 106 -51.69 4.26 25.77
N ASP A 107 -50.99 4.18 26.90
CA ASP A 107 -51.35 3.30 28.03
C ASP A 107 -52.12 4.05 29.12
N MET A 108 -52.16 5.39 29.04
CA MET A 108 -52.85 6.27 29.99
C MET A 108 -54.33 5.89 30.21
N PRO A 109 -55.13 5.49 29.19
CA PRO A 109 -56.50 5.05 29.42
C PRO A 109 -56.61 3.83 30.35
N LEU A 110 -55.71 2.84 30.19
CA LEU A 110 -55.68 1.64 31.03
C LEU A 110 -55.24 1.97 32.45
N TRP A 111 -54.24 2.85 32.61
CA TRP A 111 -53.82 3.31 33.93
C TRP A 111 -54.91 4.13 34.63
N SER A 112 -55.62 5.01 33.92
CA SER A 112 -56.77 5.72 34.49
C SER A 112 -57.87 4.74 34.93
N GLN A 113 -58.14 3.71 34.13
CA GLN A 113 -59.10 2.67 34.51
C GLN A 113 -58.65 1.92 35.77
N ILE A 114 -57.37 1.55 35.88
CA ILE A 114 -56.82 0.91 37.08
C ILE A 114 -56.93 1.84 38.29
N LYS A 115 -56.70 3.15 38.12
CA LYS A 115 -56.88 4.14 39.19
C LYS A 115 -58.31 4.10 39.73
N ASP A 116 -59.30 4.23 38.85
CA ASP A 116 -60.72 4.27 39.25
C ASP A 116 -61.17 2.93 39.86
N LEU A 117 -60.76 1.81 39.27
CA LEU A 117 -61.03 0.49 39.82
C LEU A 117 -60.36 0.29 41.19
N SER A 118 -59.15 0.80 41.39
CA SER A 118 -58.44 0.71 42.68
C SER A 118 -59.14 1.51 43.78
N ALA A 119 -59.70 2.67 43.46
CA ALA A 119 -60.51 3.46 44.39
C ALA A 119 -61.79 2.70 44.78
N ASN A 120 -62.53 2.17 43.80
CA ASN A 120 -63.73 1.37 44.05
C ASN A 120 -63.43 0.10 44.88
N TRP A 121 -62.29 -0.55 44.62
CA TRP A 121 -61.83 -1.69 45.40
C TRP A 121 -61.51 -1.30 46.86
N ARG A 122 -60.84 -0.16 47.06
CA ARG A 122 -60.53 0.36 48.42
C ARG A 122 -61.79 0.67 49.20
N ASP A 123 -62.78 1.31 48.59
CA ASP A 123 -64.07 1.60 49.23
C ASP A 123 -64.78 0.31 49.67
N ALA A 124 -64.76 -0.73 48.81
CA ALA A 124 -65.30 -2.04 49.16
C ALA A 124 -64.51 -2.70 50.30
N ASP A 125 -63.18 -2.65 50.25
CA ASP A 125 -62.30 -3.20 51.28
C ASP A 125 -62.44 -2.47 52.63
N ASP A 126 -62.65 -1.16 52.64
CA ASP A 126 -62.88 -0.37 53.87
C ASP A 126 -64.22 -0.71 54.54
N ARG A 127 -65.26 -0.99 53.73
CA ARG A 127 -66.53 -1.54 54.24
C ARG A 127 -66.34 -2.92 54.84
N ILE A 128 -65.57 -3.80 54.19
CA ILE A 128 -65.24 -5.14 54.71
C ILE A 128 -64.49 -5.02 56.03
N ARG A 129 -63.48 -4.15 56.14
CA ARG A 129 -62.73 -3.90 57.38
C ARG A 129 -63.64 -3.43 58.50
N SER A 130 -64.52 -2.47 58.21
CA SER A 130 -65.47 -1.94 59.19
C SER A 130 -66.43 -3.01 59.70
N MET A 131 -66.95 -3.86 58.82
CA MET A 131 -67.81 -5.00 59.18
C MET A 131 -67.05 -6.03 60.03
N MET A 132 -65.82 -6.38 59.65
CA MET A 132 -64.99 -7.31 60.41
C MET A 132 -64.64 -6.81 61.81
N LEU A 133 -64.36 -5.51 61.97
CA LEU A 133 -64.12 -4.90 63.29
C LEU A 133 -65.40 -4.83 64.14
N ALA A 134 -66.57 -4.72 63.51
CA ALA A 134 -67.88 -4.76 64.17
C ALA A 134 -68.38 -6.19 64.45
N GLY A 135 -67.66 -7.23 64.04
CA GLY A 135 -68.03 -8.64 64.22
C GLY A 135 -68.99 -9.21 63.16
N ASP A 136 -69.28 -8.47 62.09
CA ASP A 136 -70.14 -8.91 60.98
C ASP A 136 -69.32 -9.59 59.87
N SER A 137 -68.85 -10.81 60.14
CA SER A 137 -68.10 -11.59 59.15
C SER A 137 -68.96 -12.02 57.95
N ALA A 138 -70.27 -12.21 58.14
CA ALA A 138 -71.18 -12.63 57.07
C ALA A 138 -71.43 -11.51 56.05
N GLY A 139 -71.67 -10.27 56.52
CA GLY A 139 -71.77 -9.10 55.66
C GLY A 139 -70.46 -8.78 54.95
N ALA A 140 -69.33 -8.88 55.66
CA ALA A 140 -67.99 -8.72 55.10
C ALA A 140 -67.72 -9.73 53.96
N LEU A 141 -68.09 -11.00 54.15
CA LEU A 141 -67.95 -12.04 53.13
C LEU A 141 -68.83 -11.77 51.90
N HIS A 142 -70.05 -11.28 52.07
CA HIS A 142 -70.93 -10.96 50.96
C HIS A 142 -70.36 -9.83 50.09
N VAL A 143 -69.87 -8.74 50.71
CA VAL A 143 -69.21 -7.64 49.97
C VAL A 143 -67.95 -8.15 49.26
N SER A 144 -67.14 -8.98 49.93
CA SER A 144 -65.91 -9.54 49.36
C SER A 144 -66.16 -10.49 48.17
N SER A 145 -67.24 -11.26 48.21
CA SER A 145 -67.56 -12.26 47.17
C SER A 145 -68.30 -11.70 45.96
N THR A 146 -68.85 -10.49 46.06
CA THR A 146 -69.62 -9.82 45.00
C THR A 146 -68.87 -8.63 44.41
N ALA A 147 -69.20 -7.39 44.82
CA ALA A 147 -68.70 -6.15 44.23
C ALA A 147 -67.17 -6.03 44.30
N ALA A 148 -66.57 -6.46 45.42
CA ALA A 148 -65.11 -6.48 45.53
C ALA A 148 -64.52 -7.44 44.49
N ARG A 149 -64.98 -8.71 44.46
CA ARG A 149 -64.47 -9.73 43.53
C ARG A 149 -64.56 -9.28 42.07
N GLU A 150 -65.66 -8.66 41.66
CA GLU A 150 -65.82 -8.14 40.30
C GLU A 150 -64.78 -7.04 40.00
N THR A 151 -64.57 -6.11 40.94
CA THR A 151 -63.60 -5.03 40.78
C THR A 151 -62.17 -5.56 40.68
N SER A 152 -61.81 -6.53 41.54
CA SER A 152 -60.49 -7.17 41.48
C SER A 152 -60.25 -7.93 40.17
N ALA A 153 -61.26 -8.60 39.62
CA ALA A 153 -61.16 -9.27 38.32
C ALA A 153 -60.94 -8.27 37.17
N LYS A 154 -61.55 -7.07 37.24
CA LYS A 154 -61.31 -6.00 36.25
C LYS A 154 -59.90 -5.42 36.37
N ILE A 155 -59.37 -5.26 37.59
CA ILE A 155 -57.98 -4.82 37.82
C ILE A 155 -56.99 -5.84 37.24
N ASP A 156 -57.19 -7.12 37.55
CA ASP A 156 -56.38 -8.23 37.02
C ASP A 156 -56.38 -8.25 35.48
N SER A 157 -57.56 -8.14 34.86
CA SER A 157 -57.67 -8.08 33.41
C SER A 157 -56.97 -6.86 32.80
N ALA A 158 -57.02 -5.70 33.45
CA ALA A 158 -56.36 -4.48 32.95
C ALA A 158 -54.83 -4.60 33.07
N LEU A 159 -54.32 -5.13 34.19
CA LEU A 159 -52.89 -5.39 34.38
C LEU A 159 -52.37 -6.46 33.42
N ALA A 160 -53.13 -7.51 33.16
CA ALA A 160 -52.79 -8.51 32.16
C ALA A 160 -52.63 -7.92 30.75
N GLN A 161 -53.51 -7.00 30.34
CA GLN A 161 -53.39 -6.30 29.06
C GLN A 161 -52.13 -5.44 28.99
N ILE A 162 -51.78 -4.76 30.08
CA ILE A 162 -50.53 -3.97 30.17
C ILE A 162 -49.31 -4.89 30.08
N PHE A 163 -49.32 -6.03 30.79
CA PHE A 163 -48.23 -7.00 30.73
C PHE A 163 -47.99 -7.53 29.33
N GLU A 164 -49.04 -7.90 28.61
CA GLU A 164 -48.91 -8.37 27.23
C GLU A 164 -48.42 -7.27 26.30
N THR A 165 -48.85 -6.03 26.51
CA THR A 165 -48.37 -4.87 25.74
C THR A 165 -46.88 -4.60 25.97
N GLU A 166 -46.42 -4.55 27.22
CA GLU A 166 -45.01 -4.32 27.54
C GLU A 166 -44.12 -5.50 27.14
N ARG A 167 -44.60 -6.75 27.27
CA ARG A 167 -43.90 -7.93 26.75
C ARG A 167 -43.75 -7.89 25.24
N ALA A 168 -44.80 -7.49 24.52
CA ALA A 168 -44.74 -7.33 23.06
C ALA A 168 -43.74 -6.24 22.67
N ARG A 169 -43.71 -5.10 23.38
CA ARG A 169 -42.72 -4.03 23.17
C ARG A 169 -41.28 -4.51 23.44
N LEU A 170 -41.04 -5.27 24.51
CA LEU A 170 -39.73 -5.85 24.80
C LEU A 170 -39.29 -6.83 23.72
N LYS A 171 -40.19 -7.70 23.24
CA LYS A 171 -39.90 -8.63 22.15
C LYS A 171 -39.61 -7.90 20.84
N GLN A 172 -40.34 -6.83 20.53
CA GLN A 172 -40.09 -6.00 19.37
C GLN A 172 -38.73 -5.32 19.47
N ALA A 173 -38.39 -4.73 20.63
CA ALA A 173 -37.09 -4.10 20.86
C ALA A 173 -35.92 -5.09 20.71
N ASP A 174 -36.08 -6.33 21.17
CA ASP A 174 -35.08 -7.40 20.97
C ASP A 174 -34.90 -7.75 19.47
N GLN A 175 -36.02 -7.87 18.73
CA GLN A 175 -35.98 -8.11 17.29
C GLN A 175 -35.35 -6.96 16.51
N ASP A 176 -35.68 -5.72 16.86
CA ASP A 176 -35.12 -4.51 16.25
C ASP A 176 -33.62 -4.43 16.52
N ALA A 177 -33.19 -4.68 17.76
CA ALA A 177 -31.77 -4.74 18.12
C ALA A 177 -31.01 -5.84 17.34
N ALA A 178 -31.60 -7.02 17.17
CA ALA A 178 -31.02 -8.11 16.38
C ALA A 178 -30.90 -7.74 14.88
N ASN A 179 -31.92 -7.10 14.32
CA ASN A 179 -31.94 -6.64 12.94
C ASN A 179 -30.90 -5.52 12.70
N ASP A 180 -30.84 -4.54 13.60
CA ASP A 180 -29.87 -3.45 13.56
C ASP A 180 -28.44 -3.99 13.60
N TYR A 181 -28.17 -4.94 14.50
CA TYR A 181 -26.88 -5.64 14.58
C TYR A 181 -26.55 -6.39 13.28
N ALA A 182 -27.50 -7.16 12.73
CA ALA A 182 -27.30 -7.93 11.51
C ALA A 182 -27.03 -7.02 10.28
N ASN A 183 -27.75 -5.91 10.19
CA ASN A 183 -27.57 -4.90 9.14
C ASN A 183 -26.20 -4.23 9.25
N ALA A 184 -25.83 -3.77 10.45
CA ALA A 184 -24.54 -3.15 10.72
C ALA A 184 -23.38 -4.10 10.39
N ARG A 185 -23.49 -5.36 10.82
CA ARG A 185 -22.51 -6.41 10.51
C ARG A 185 -22.38 -6.65 9.00
N SER A 186 -23.50 -6.70 8.27
CA SER A 186 -23.49 -6.92 6.82
C SER A 186 -22.82 -5.76 6.08
N ILE A 187 -23.09 -4.51 6.48
CA ILE A 187 -22.44 -3.32 5.93
C ILE A 187 -20.93 -3.33 6.21
N LEU A 188 -20.52 -3.65 7.43
CA LEU A 188 -19.10 -3.75 7.80
C LEU A 188 -18.37 -4.82 6.98
N ILE A 189 -18.97 -6.00 6.80
CA ILE A 189 -18.40 -7.07 5.96
C ILE A 189 -18.31 -6.63 4.50
N ALA A 190 -19.33 -5.95 3.97
CA ALA A 190 -19.33 -5.45 2.59
C ALA A 190 -18.22 -4.43 2.36
N ILE A 191 -18.05 -3.45 3.25
CA ILE A 191 -16.98 -2.44 3.14
C ILE A 191 -15.59 -3.09 3.29
N ALA A 192 -15.42 -3.98 4.27
CA ALA A 192 -14.15 -4.69 4.46
C ALA A 192 -13.78 -5.52 3.22
N SER A 193 -14.75 -6.25 2.66
CA SER A 193 -14.55 -7.05 1.44
C SER A 193 -14.19 -6.18 0.24
N ALA A 194 -14.91 -5.07 0.04
CA ALA A 194 -14.62 -4.12 -1.03
C ALA A 194 -13.21 -3.52 -0.88
N ALA A 195 -12.82 -3.14 0.34
CA ALA A 195 -11.49 -2.61 0.63
C ALA A 195 -10.40 -3.65 0.34
N SER A 196 -10.59 -4.91 0.74
CA SER A 196 -9.65 -6.00 0.45
C SER A 196 -9.51 -6.28 -1.04
N ILE A 197 -10.62 -6.28 -1.80
CA ILE A 197 -10.59 -6.48 -3.25
C ILE A 197 -9.84 -5.33 -3.94
N ILE A 198 -10.14 -4.07 -3.59
CA ILE A 198 -9.48 -2.90 -4.16
C ILE A 198 -7.97 -2.93 -3.86
N ALA A 199 -7.60 -3.26 -2.62
CA ALA A 199 -6.21 -3.39 -2.22
C ALA A 199 -5.50 -4.49 -3.01
N LEU A 200 -6.11 -5.67 -3.16
CA LEU A 200 -5.55 -6.81 -3.88
C LEU A 200 -5.37 -6.51 -5.38
N VAL A 201 -6.40 -5.99 -6.03
CA VAL A 201 -6.36 -5.64 -7.46
C VAL A 201 -5.31 -4.56 -7.71
N SER A 202 -5.26 -3.54 -6.86
CA SER A 202 -4.28 -2.46 -6.97
C SER A 202 -2.85 -2.95 -6.73
N ALA A 203 -2.63 -3.81 -5.73
CA ALA A 203 -1.33 -4.43 -5.47
C ALA A 203 -0.86 -5.26 -6.68
N ILE A 204 -1.71 -6.14 -7.21
CA ILE A 204 -1.39 -6.96 -8.39
C ILE A 204 -1.08 -6.07 -9.60
N ALA A 205 -1.90 -5.04 -9.86
CA ALA A 205 -1.68 -4.13 -10.99
C ALA A 205 -0.35 -3.37 -10.88
N ILE A 206 0.00 -2.88 -9.68
CA ILE A 206 1.26 -2.18 -9.43
C ILE A 206 2.45 -3.14 -9.60
N ILE A 207 2.39 -4.34 -9.00
CA ILE A 207 3.45 -5.36 -9.10
C ILE A 207 3.69 -5.74 -10.56
N LEU A 208 2.63 -6.03 -11.33
CA LEU A 208 2.75 -6.38 -12.74
C LEU A 208 3.31 -5.23 -13.59
N SER A 209 2.91 -3.99 -13.30
CA SER A 209 3.43 -2.79 -13.97
C SER A 209 4.93 -2.62 -13.72
N ILE A 210 5.36 -2.75 -12.47
CA ILE A 210 6.77 -2.59 -12.08
C ILE A 210 7.62 -3.71 -12.66
N ASN A 211 7.23 -4.98 -12.46
CA ASN A 211 8.01 -6.14 -12.94
C ASN A 211 8.16 -6.13 -14.46
N ARG A 212 7.09 -5.85 -15.21
CA ARG A 212 7.18 -5.75 -16.68
C ARG A 212 8.11 -4.62 -17.12
N GLY A 213 8.08 -3.49 -16.42
CA GLY A 213 8.93 -2.34 -16.68
C GLY A 213 10.41 -2.62 -16.44
N ILE A 214 10.73 -3.15 -15.26
CA ILE A 214 12.09 -3.49 -14.85
C ILE A 214 12.66 -4.60 -15.74
N ASN A 215 11.91 -5.67 -16.03
CA ASN A 215 12.40 -6.76 -16.87
C ASN A 215 12.77 -6.28 -18.28
N ARG A 216 12.08 -5.27 -18.83
CA ARG A 216 12.49 -4.68 -20.11
C ARG A 216 13.81 -3.95 -20.01
N ALA A 217 14.03 -3.21 -18.93
CA ALA A 217 15.32 -2.55 -18.68
C ALA A 217 16.43 -3.59 -18.58
N VAL A 218 16.23 -4.64 -17.77
CA VAL A 218 17.17 -5.75 -17.57
C VAL A 218 17.51 -6.43 -18.89
N ASN A 219 16.50 -6.83 -19.68
CA ASN A 219 16.73 -7.49 -20.96
C ASN A 219 17.50 -6.59 -21.94
N THR A 220 17.14 -5.30 -22.05
CA THR A 220 17.84 -4.38 -22.96
C THR A 220 19.30 -4.19 -22.53
N VAL A 221 19.55 -4.02 -21.23
CA VAL A 221 20.92 -3.90 -20.70
C VAL A 221 21.71 -5.19 -20.92
N GLN A 222 21.07 -6.36 -20.85
CA GLN A 222 21.69 -7.63 -21.15
C GLN A 222 22.10 -7.73 -22.64
N THR A 223 21.21 -7.37 -23.57
CA THR A 223 21.52 -7.28 -25.01
C THR A 223 22.72 -6.36 -25.28
N VAL A 224 22.77 -5.21 -24.60
CA VAL A 224 23.90 -4.27 -24.67
C VAL A 224 25.18 -4.87 -24.12
N ALA A 225 25.11 -5.62 -23.02
CA ALA A 225 26.25 -6.31 -22.43
C ALA A 225 26.79 -7.42 -23.34
N GLU A 226 25.94 -8.02 -24.19
CA GLU A 226 26.31 -8.98 -25.23
C GLU A 226 26.92 -8.30 -26.49
N GLY A 227 26.95 -6.97 -26.53
CA GLY A 227 27.57 -6.17 -27.59
C GLY A 227 26.62 -5.70 -28.68
N ASP A 228 25.33 -6.04 -28.60
CA ASP A 228 24.32 -5.55 -29.53
C ASP A 228 23.76 -4.19 -29.06
N LEU A 229 24.15 -3.14 -29.80
CA LEU A 229 23.72 -1.76 -29.57
C LEU A 229 22.62 -1.31 -30.53
N THR A 230 22.03 -2.23 -31.30
CA THR A 230 21.03 -1.89 -32.33
C THR A 230 19.62 -1.77 -31.76
N GLU A 231 19.33 -2.46 -30.66
CA GLU A 231 18.03 -2.45 -30.01
C GLU A 231 17.89 -1.34 -28.96
N PHE A 232 16.72 -0.69 -28.93
CA PHE A 232 16.34 0.28 -27.90
C PHE A 232 15.22 -0.26 -27.03
N ALA A 233 15.23 0.11 -25.75
CA ALA A 233 14.15 -0.22 -24.85
C ALA A 233 12.86 0.54 -25.23
N LYS A 234 11.76 -0.20 -25.39
CA LYS A 234 10.45 0.39 -25.66
C LYS A 234 9.85 1.04 -24.41
N ILE A 235 9.76 2.37 -24.43
CA ILE A 235 9.12 3.16 -23.37
C ILE A 235 7.60 3.08 -23.53
N THR A 236 6.90 2.44 -22.57
CA THR A 236 5.43 2.34 -22.59
C THR A 236 4.73 3.05 -21.44
N THR A 237 5.48 3.56 -20.47
CA THR A 237 4.95 4.24 -19.29
C THR A 237 5.53 5.65 -19.17
N ARG A 238 4.81 6.53 -18.45
CA ARG A 238 5.22 7.92 -18.17
C ARG A 238 5.56 8.13 -16.69
N ASP A 239 5.99 7.05 -16.03
CA ASP A 239 6.44 7.01 -14.64
C ASP A 239 7.96 6.80 -14.57
N GLU A 240 8.49 6.60 -13.37
CA GLU A 240 9.91 6.45 -13.08
C GLU A 240 10.56 5.30 -13.89
N ILE A 241 9.79 4.28 -14.27
CA ILE A 241 10.25 3.21 -15.16
C ILE A 241 10.47 3.74 -16.57
N GLY A 242 9.55 4.55 -17.09
CA GLY A 242 9.70 5.14 -18.42
C GLY A 242 10.91 6.07 -18.50
N GLU A 243 11.18 6.80 -17.42
CA GLU A 243 12.38 7.62 -17.26
C GLU A 243 13.66 6.79 -17.21
N LEU A 244 13.68 5.70 -16.43
CA LEU A 244 14.78 4.72 -16.42
C LEU A 244 15.07 4.18 -17.82
N LEU A 245 14.05 3.74 -18.55
CA LEU A 245 14.20 3.23 -19.93
C LEU A 245 14.72 4.32 -20.89
N GLY A 246 14.31 5.57 -20.69
CA GLY A 246 14.85 6.72 -21.42
C GLY A 246 16.34 6.91 -21.19
N HIS A 247 16.81 6.79 -19.95
CA HIS A 247 18.23 6.84 -19.63
C HIS A 247 19.03 5.66 -20.19
N VAL A 248 18.45 4.45 -20.18
CA VAL A 248 19.05 3.28 -20.85
C VAL A 248 19.23 3.55 -22.35
N ASN A 249 18.22 4.10 -23.03
CA ASN A 249 18.33 4.43 -24.46
C ASN A 249 19.39 5.49 -24.74
N ALA A 250 19.50 6.52 -23.90
CA ALA A 250 20.55 7.53 -24.02
C ALA A 250 21.97 6.93 -23.82
N MET A 251 22.10 5.94 -22.91
CA MET A 251 23.36 5.20 -22.72
C MET A 251 23.72 4.39 -23.97
N ILE A 252 22.76 3.69 -24.58
CA ILE A 252 22.96 2.93 -25.82
C ILE A 252 23.44 3.84 -26.95
N GLU A 253 22.80 4.99 -27.12
CA GLU A 253 23.18 5.97 -28.14
C GLU A 253 24.61 6.48 -27.96
N ARG A 254 25.03 6.72 -26.70
CA ARG A 254 26.41 7.11 -26.39
C ARG A 254 27.42 6.00 -26.66
N LEU A 255 27.10 4.75 -26.29
CA LEU A 255 27.95 3.60 -26.58
C LEU A 255 28.12 3.38 -28.09
N ARG A 256 27.04 3.53 -28.87
CA ARG A 256 27.12 3.47 -30.34
C ARG A 256 28.07 4.51 -30.92
N GLY A 257 28.01 5.74 -30.42
CA GLY A 257 28.94 6.80 -30.82
C GLY A 257 30.39 6.42 -30.54
N VAL A 258 30.68 5.94 -29.33
CA VAL A 258 32.04 5.51 -28.95
C VAL A 258 32.55 4.36 -29.84
N VAL A 259 31.70 3.38 -30.15
CA VAL A 259 32.07 2.27 -31.04
C VAL A 259 32.31 2.77 -32.47
N ALA A 260 31.48 3.69 -32.97
CA ALA A 260 31.67 4.29 -34.31
C ALA A 260 32.98 5.07 -34.40
N ASP A 261 33.31 5.86 -33.37
CA ASP A 261 34.58 6.59 -33.29
C ASP A 261 35.78 5.62 -33.25
N ALA A 262 35.67 4.52 -32.50
CA ALA A 262 36.71 3.49 -32.43
C ALA A 262 36.92 2.74 -33.76
N LEU A 263 35.83 2.44 -34.49
CA LEU A 263 35.90 1.86 -35.82
C LEU A 263 36.57 2.81 -36.81
N SER A 264 36.17 4.09 -36.81
CA SER A 264 36.80 5.11 -37.67
C SER A 264 38.29 5.28 -37.37
N ALA A 265 38.68 5.28 -36.09
CA ALA A 265 40.09 5.33 -35.70
C ALA A 265 40.85 4.08 -36.20
N SER A 266 40.24 2.89 -36.12
CA SER A 266 40.84 1.64 -36.58
C SER A 266 41.03 1.62 -38.11
N ASP A 267 40.05 2.12 -38.88
CA ASP A 267 40.14 2.25 -40.33
C ASP A 267 41.25 3.23 -40.75
N ASN A 268 41.40 4.34 -40.04
CA ASN A 268 42.48 5.31 -40.25
C ASN A 268 43.86 4.68 -39.97
N VAL A 269 43.99 3.90 -38.89
CA VAL A 269 45.22 3.17 -38.58
C VAL A 269 45.52 2.14 -39.65
N SER A 270 44.54 1.33 -40.07
CA SER A 270 44.70 0.33 -41.13
C SER A 270 45.16 0.96 -42.45
N SER A 271 44.51 2.05 -42.86
CA SER A 271 44.86 2.80 -44.07
C SER A 271 46.27 3.39 -43.98
N GLY A 272 46.63 3.97 -42.83
CA GLY A 272 47.97 4.50 -42.56
C GLY A 272 49.04 3.40 -42.57
N SER A 273 48.75 2.23 -42.01
CA SER A 273 49.64 1.06 -42.05
C SER A 273 49.86 0.55 -43.49
N GLN A 274 48.82 0.54 -44.34
CA GLN A 274 48.97 0.19 -45.75
C GLN A 274 49.85 1.18 -46.51
N GLN A 275 49.67 2.49 -46.29
CA GLN A 275 50.52 3.52 -46.87
C GLN A 275 51.98 3.40 -46.41
N LEU A 276 52.19 3.14 -45.11
CA LEU A 276 53.53 2.92 -44.56
C LEU A 276 54.20 1.68 -45.15
N SER A 277 53.45 0.59 -45.35
CA SER A 277 53.95 -0.64 -45.99
C SER A 277 54.41 -0.36 -47.41
N ALA A 278 53.58 0.31 -48.22
CA ALA A 278 53.94 0.69 -49.59
C ALA A 278 55.17 1.63 -49.62
N GLY A 279 55.24 2.60 -48.71
CA GLY A 279 56.41 3.47 -48.58
C GLY A 279 57.68 2.72 -48.18
N SER A 280 57.56 1.71 -47.32
CA SER A 280 58.67 0.86 -46.91
C SER A 280 59.18 -0.03 -48.05
N GLU A 281 58.28 -0.57 -48.87
CA GLU A 281 58.66 -1.32 -50.10
C GLU A 281 59.40 -0.43 -51.09
N GLN A 282 58.89 0.77 -51.35
CA GLN A 282 59.54 1.74 -52.24
C GLN A 282 60.92 2.16 -51.71
N LEU A 283 61.04 2.40 -50.41
CA LEU A 283 62.32 2.72 -49.76
C LEU A 283 63.30 1.54 -49.88
N SER A 284 62.85 0.32 -49.63
CA SER A 284 63.67 -0.90 -49.79
C SER A 284 64.18 -1.05 -51.22
N GLN A 285 63.34 -0.74 -52.21
CA GLN A 285 63.74 -0.80 -53.61
C GLN A 285 64.76 0.30 -53.95
N GLY A 286 64.52 1.54 -53.53
CA GLY A 286 65.47 2.64 -53.72
C GLY A 286 66.81 2.41 -53.01
N ALA A 287 66.80 1.79 -51.82
CA ALA A 287 68.01 1.39 -51.12
C ALA A 287 68.80 0.30 -51.89
N THR A 288 68.10 -0.63 -52.54
CA THR A 288 68.72 -1.66 -53.40
C THR A 288 69.34 -1.03 -54.64
N GLU A 289 68.66 -0.08 -55.28
CA GLU A 289 69.21 0.68 -56.41
C GLU A 289 70.44 1.49 -56.00
N GLN A 290 70.39 2.20 -54.87
CA GLN A 290 71.55 2.91 -54.34
C GLN A 290 72.73 1.99 -54.04
N ALA A 291 72.49 0.82 -53.45
CA ALA A 291 73.53 -0.17 -53.22
C ALA A 291 74.19 -0.60 -54.54
N SER A 292 73.39 -0.87 -55.57
CA SER A 292 73.91 -1.21 -56.91
C SER A 292 74.71 -0.07 -57.54
N SER A 293 74.25 1.18 -57.44
CA SER A 293 75.00 2.34 -57.95
C SER A 293 76.31 2.56 -57.17
N ALA A 294 76.31 2.30 -55.87
CA ALA A 294 77.52 2.36 -55.06
C ALA A 294 78.53 1.27 -55.47
N GLU A 295 78.07 0.04 -55.75
CA GLU A 295 78.91 -1.04 -56.29
C GLU A 295 79.51 -0.66 -57.65
N GLU A 296 78.71 -0.10 -58.57
CA GLU A 296 79.19 0.35 -59.89
C GLU A 296 80.20 1.50 -59.78
N ALA A 297 79.95 2.45 -58.87
CA ALA A 297 80.89 3.53 -58.57
C ALA A 297 82.20 3.00 -57.98
N SER A 298 82.13 2.03 -57.06
CA SER A 298 83.31 1.36 -56.51
C SER A 298 84.11 0.62 -57.59
N ALA A 299 83.45 -0.11 -58.49
CA ALA A 299 84.11 -0.77 -59.63
C ALA A 299 84.77 0.25 -60.57
N SER A 300 84.09 1.36 -60.86
CA SER A 300 84.66 2.47 -61.65
C SER A 300 85.88 3.09 -60.96
N MET A 301 85.85 3.22 -59.63
CA MET A 301 87.00 3.69 -58.84
C MET A 301 88.17 2.70 -58.86
N GLU A 302 87.92 1.39 -58.87
CA GLU A 302 88.96 0.37 -59.03
C GLU A 302 89.61 0.44 -60.43
N GLU A 303 88.79 0.56 -61.48
CA GLU A 303 89.27 0.73 -62.86
C GLU A 303 90.05 2.04 -63.02
N MET A 304 89.60 3.11 -62.37
CA MET A 304 90.28 4.40 -62.37
C MET A 304 91.62 4.32 -61.62
N ALA A 305 91.67 3.64 -60.48
CA ALA A 305 92.91 3.41 -59.74
C ALA A 305 93.91 2.57 -60.56
N ALA A 306 93.43 1.56 -61.29
CA ALA A 306 94.24 0.76 -62.21
C ALA A 306 94.81 1.62 -63.36
N ASN A 307 93.99 2.47 -63.98
CA ASN A 307 94.42 3.41 -65.02
C ASN A 307 95.43 4.45 -64.49
N ILE A 308 95.23 4.98 -63.28
CA ILE A 308 96.17 5.90 -62.64
C ILE A 308 97.51 5.20 -62.39
N LYS A 309 97.49 3.96 -61.90
CA LYS A 309 98.69 3.15 -61.70
C LYS A 309 99.41 2.93 -63.03
N GLN A 310 98.68 2.56 -64.08
CA GLN A 310 99.23 2.39 -65.43
C GLN A 310 99.83 3.69 -65.99
N ASN A 311 99.17 4.84 -65.80
CA ASN A 311 99.70 6.14 -66.21
C ASN A 311 100.97 6.53 -65.43
N ALA A 312 101.01 6.23 -64.14
CA ALA A 312 102.20 6.45 -63.32
C ALA A 312 103.37 5.57 -63.79
N ASP A 313 103.12 4.29 -64.10
CA ASP A 313 104.12 3.38 -64.66
C ASP A 313 104.62 3.85 -66.04
N ASN A 314 103.71 4.31 -66.91
CA ASN A 314 104.04 4.90 -68.22
C ASN A 314 104.89 6.17 -68.08
N ALA A 315 104.54 7.05 -67.13
CA ALA A 315 105.29 8.28 -66.85
C ALA A 315 106.69 7.96 -66.31
N ALA A 316 106.83 7.01 -65.39
CA ALA A 316 108.12 6.55 -64.88
C ALA A 316 108.98 5.92 -66.00
N GLN A 317 108.36 5.15 -66.90
CA GLN A 317 109.04 4.60 -68.08
C GLN A 317 109.49 5.71 -69.03
N THR A 318 108.65 6.71 -69.26
CA THR A 318 108.98 7.87 -70.10
C THR A 318 110.10 8.71 -69.48
N GLU A 319 110.09 8.91 -68.15
CA GLU A 319 111.20 9.56 -67.44
C GLU A 319 112.51 8.78 -67.64
N LYS A 320 112.46 7.44 -67.52
CA LYS A 320 113.63 6.58 -67.74
C LYS A 320 114.17 6.70 -69.16
N ILE A 321 113.29 6.70 -70.16
CA ILE A 321 113.65 6.92 -71.57
C ILE A 321 114.24 8.32 -71.74
N ALA A 322 113.60 9.37 -71.22
CA ALA A 322 114.08 10.74 -71.33
C ALA A 322 115.46 10.94 -70.68
N ARG A 323 115.69 10.38 -69.47
CA ARG A 323 117.02 10.37 -68.83
C ARG A 323 118.06 9.60 -69.65
N GLN A 324 117.65 8.49 -70.28
CA GLN A 324 118.55 7.74 -71.16
C GLN A 324 118.90 8.54 -72.41
N SER A 325 117.90 9.12 -73.09
CA SER A 325 118.11 10.00 -74.25
C SER A 325 118.95 11.23 -73.90
N ALA A 326 118.78 11.82 -72.71
CA ALA A 326 119.62 12.92 -72.23
C ALA A 326 121.08 12.48 -72.04
N ARG A 327 121.32 11.30 -71.44
CA ARG A 327 122.67 10.72 -71.35
C ARG A 327 123.26 10.42 -72.72
N ASP A 328 122.49 9.82 -73.62
CA ASP A 328 122.95 9.51 -74.98
C ASP A 328 123.27 10.80 -75.75
N ALA A 329 122.47 11.86 -75.58
CA ALA A 329 122.75 13.19 -76.13
C ALA A 329 124.00 13.84 -75.51
N GLU A 330 124.26 13.65 -74.21
CA GLU A 330 125.47 14.14 -73.53
C GLU A 330 126.73 13.39 -74.01
N VAL A 331 126.66 12.06 -74.14
CA VAL A 331 127.73 11.22 -74.73
C VAL A 331 127.97 11.61 -76.18
N SER A 332 126.90 11.80 -76.96
CA SER A 332 127.00 12.28 -78.35
C SER A 332 127.59 13.69 -78.40
N GLY A 333 127.23 14.58 -77.47
CA GLY A 333 127.81 15.91 -77.31
C GLY A 333 129.31 15.84 -77.03
N GLN A 334 129.77 14.98 -76.11
CA GLN A 334 131.20 14.74 -75.86
C GLN A 334 131.93 14.14 -77.07
N ALA A 335 131.25 13.31 -77.88
CA ALA A 335 131.82 12.76 -79.10
C ALA A 335 131.98 13.84 -80.18
N VAL A 336 131.00 14.73 -80.33
CA VAL A 336 131.09 15.90 -81.21
C VAL A 336 132.16 16.88 -80.72
N ASP A 337 132.25 17.14 -79.41
CA ASP A 337 133.25 18.04 -78.83
C ASP A 337 134.68 17.49 -78.96
N ARG A 338 134.85 16.16 -78.82
CA ARG A 338 136.09 15.46 -79.18
C ARG A 338 136.41 15.58 -80.67
N ALA A 339 135.40 15.46 -81.54
CA ALA A 339 135.59 15.63 -82.99
C ALA A 339 135.96 17.07 -83.38
N VAL A 340 135.41 18.08 -82.71
CA VAL A 340 135.71 19.50 -82.94
C VAL A 340 137.10 19.86 -82.40
N ASN A 341 137.50 19.36 -81.23
CA ASN A 341 138.85 19.57 -80.70
C ASN A 341 139.93 18.85 -81.52
N ALA A 342 139.63 17.70 -82.12
CA ALA A 342 140.54 17.01 -83.05
C ALA A 342 140.69 17.72 -84.41
N MET A 343 139.85 18.74 -84.69
CA MET A 343 139.95 19.59 -85.89
C MET A 343 140.67 20.94 -85.63
N ARG A 344 141.25 21.15 -84.44
CA ARG A 344 142.14 22.27 -84.11
C ARG A 344 143.60 21.83 -84.09
#